data_AF-A0A6B2KN95-F1
#
_entry.id   AF-A0A6B2KN95-F1
#
_cell.length_a   1.000
_cell.length_b   1.000
_cell.length_c   1.000
_cell.angle_alpha   90.00
_cell.angle_beta   90.00
_cell.angle_gamma   90.00
#
_symmetry.space_group_name_H-M   'P 1'
#
loop_
_entity.id
_entity.type
_entity.pdbx_description
1 polymer ?
#
loop_
_entity_poly.entity_id
_entity_poly.type
_entity_poly.pdbx_seq_one_letter_code
_entity_poly.pdbx_strand_id
1 'polypeptide(L)'
;MSAARIIKDVIEAGATIKVEDGRLLIRPASVVPDLTVAALKAHKLEVIEALAPANDPIPPSPIRPTIRFRLGATSGGNTGGTVIGDDLPEMVRELVERYGSRLDLDDLQERAAERFAIAAESSTDAEAQRIAMAEIVAAIQSAKHN
;
A
#
# COMPACT_ATOMS: atom_id res chain seq x y z
N MET A 1 -13.54 37.38 6.43
CA MET A 1 -12.67 36.37 7.07
C MET A 1 -12.06 35.54 5.95
N SER A 2 -10.76 35.29 5.91
CA SER A 2 -10.15 34.55 4.79
C SER A 2 -10.16 33.04 5.02
N ALA A 3 -10.12 32.24 3.94
CA ALA A 3 -10.02 30.78 4.00
C ALA A 3 -8.87 30.30 4.90
N ALA A 4 -7.68 30.92 4.79
CA ALA A 4 -6.52 30.60 5.63
C ALA A 4 -6.77 30.85 7.13
N ARG A 5 -7.51 31.92 7.48
CA ARG A 5 -7.88 32.18 8.88
C ARG A 5 -8.88 31.14 9.38
N ILE A 6 -9.86 30.78 8.57
CA ILE A 6 -10.85 29.74 8.91
C ILE A 6 -10.17 28.40 9.16
N ILE A 7 -9.24 27.98 8.30
CA ILE A 7 -8.45 26.74 8.46
C ILE A 7 -7.64 26.78 9.77
N LYS A 8 -6.98 27.90 10.04
CA LYS A 8 -6.21 28.10 11.28
C LYS A 8 -7.11 27.97 12.52
N ASP A 9 -8.31 28.57 12.51
CA ASP A 9 -9.23 28.50 13.64
C ASP A 9 -9.72 27.07 13.92
N VAL A 10 -9.90 26.25 12.87
CA VAL A 10 -10.25 24.83 13.01
C VAL A 10 -9.10 24.04 13.67
N ILE A 11 -7.85 24.31 13.27
CA ILE A 11 -6.66 23.66 13.83
C ILE A 11 -6.42 24.11 15.28
N GLU A 12 -6.57 25.41 15.58
CA GLU A 12 -6.45 25.96 16.93
C GLU A 12 -7.52 25.41 17.88
N ALA A 13 -8.70 25.04 17.36
CA ALA A 13 -9.75 24.35 18.10
C ALA A 13 -9.46 22.85 18.35
N GLY A 14 -8.34 22.33 17.83
CA GLY A 14 -7.95 20.92 17.98
C GLY A 14 -8.62 19.96 17.00
N ALA A 15 -9.17 20.47 15.90
CA ALA A 15 -9.73 19.66 14.82
C ALA A 15 -8.82 19.64 13.58
N THR A 16 -8.96 18.59 12.80
CA THR A 16 -8.38 18.47 11.47
C THR A 16 -9.43 18.82 10.42
N ILE A 17 -8.99 19.37 9.28
CA ILE A 17 -9.83 19.68 8.12
C ILE A 17 -9.14 19.20 6.85
N LYS A 18 -9.85 18.46 6.01
CA LYS A 18 -9.39 17.99 4.68
C LYS A 18 -10.52 18.05 3.65
N VAL A 19 -10.20 18.04 2.36
CA VAL A 19 -11.19 17.80 1.29
C VAL A 19 -11.20 16.32 0.93
N GLU A 20 -12.36 15.71 0.81
CA GLU A 20 -12.55 14.32 0.37
C GLU A 20 -13.77 14.31 -0.55
N ASP A 21 -13.61 13.82 -1.78
CA ASP A 21 -14.66 13.83 -2.82
C ASP A 21 -15.34 15.21 -3.03
N GLY A 22 -14.56 16.30 -2.97
CA GLY A 22 -15.08 17.67 -3.10
C GLY A 22 -15.87 18.18 -1.88
N ARG A 23 -15.77 17.49 -0.73
CA ARG A 23 -16.44 17.86 0.53
C ARG A 23 -15.41 18.12 1.63
N LEU A 24 -15.71 19.09 2.50
CA LEU A 24 -14.89 19.33 3.69
C LEU A 24 -15.21 18.27 4.75
N LEU A 25 -14.19 17.51 5.15
CA LEU A 25 -14.24 16.60 6.28
C LEU A 25 -13.52 17.24 7.47
N ILE A 26 -14.22 17.35 8.60
CA ILE A 26 -13.69 17.91 9.84
C ILE A 26 -13.75 16.87 10.96
N ARG A 27 -12.63 16.65 11.67
CA ARG A 27 -12.50 15.62 12.70
C ARG A 27 -11.63 16.08 13.90
N PRO A 28 -12.14 16.04 15.14
CA PRO A 28 -13.56 15.90 15.50
C PRO A 28 -14.33 17.20 15.17
N ALA A 29 -15.56 17.09 14.66
CA ALA A 29 -16.36 18.29 14.33
C ALA A 29 -16.89 19.01 15.58
N SER A 30 -17.05 18.29 16.70
CA SER A 30 -17.64 18.78 17.95
C SER A 30 -16.79 19.79 18.70
N VAL A 31 -15.49 19.90 18.39
CA VAL A 31 -14.58 20.84 19.06
C VAL A 31 -14.49 22.18 18.33
N VAL A 32 -15.05 22.26 17.12
CA VAL A 32 -15.00 23.48 16.30
C VAL A 32 -16.13 24.43 16.72
N PRO A 33 -15.82 25.69 17.09
CA PRO A 33 -16.83 26.66 17.49
C PRO A 33 -17.88 26.94 16.39
N ASP A 34 -19.13 27.19 16.78
CA ASP A 34 -20.25 27.43 15.85
C ASP A 34 -20.01 28.58 14.88
N LEU A 35 -19.31 29.64 15.32
CA LEU A 35 -18.93 30.76 14.47
C LEU A 35 -17.97 30.34 13.35
N THR A 36 -17.02 29.44 13.66
CA THR A 36 -16.09 28.88 12.68
C THR A 36 -16.81 27.93 11.72
N VAL A 37 -17.79 27.16 12.21
CA VAL A 37 -18.65 26.31 11.37
C VAL A 37 -19.51 27.15 10.41
N ALA A 38 -20.06 28.27 10.87
CA ALA A 38 -20.80 29.20 10.03
C ALA A 38 -19.90 29.83 8.95
N ALA A 39 -18.69 30.24 9.31
CA ALA A 39 -17.70 30.76 8.38
C ALA A 39 -17.27 29.72 7.32
N LEU A 40 -17.09 28.45 7.71
CA LEU A 40 -16.80 27.33 6.80
C LEU A 40 -17.92 27.11 5.78
N LYS A 41 -19.18 27.26 6.18
CA LYS A 41 -20.32 27.14 5.26
C LYS A 41 -20.38 28.30 4.28
N ALA A 42 -20.12 29.52 4.75
CA ALA A 42 -20.14 30.73 3.93
C ALA A 42 -18.98 30.77 2.90
N HIS A 43 -17.80 30.29 3.27
CA HIS A 43 -16.58 30.34 2.44
C HIS A 43 -16.14 28.96 1.93
N LYS A 44 -17.08 28.02 1.78
CA LYS A 44 -16.77 26.61 1.48
C LYS A 44 -15.87 26.43 0.24
N LEU A 45 -16.15 27.14 -0.85
CA LEU A 45 -15.39 27.02 -2.10
C LEU A 45 -13.96 27.52 -1.93
N GLU A 46 -13.79 28.70 -1.33
CA GLU A 46 -12.46 29.30 -1.06
C GLU A 46 -11.62 28.41 -0.13
N VAL A 47 -12.25 27.75 0.86
CA VAL A 47 -11.57 26.81 1.76
C VAL A 47 -11.16 25.53 1.04
N ILE A 48 -12.01 25.02 0.13
CA ILE A 48 -11.66 23.86 -0.70
C ILE A 48 -10.49 24.19 -1.62
N GLU A 49 -10.53 25.33 -2.30
CA GLU A 49 -9.44 25.79 -3.18
C GLU A 49 -8.13 26.00 -2.41
N ALA A 50 -8.20 26.54 -1.19
CA ALA A 50 -7.03 26.72 -0.33
C ALA A 50 -6.45 25.39 0.19
N LEU A 51 -7.30 24.36 0.36
CA LEU A 51 -6.88 23.03 0.81
C LEU A 51 -6.48 22.11 -0.35
N ALA A 52 -6.91 22.39 -1.60
CA ALA A 52 -6.64 21.54 -2.76
C ALA A 52 -5.15 21.29 -3.02
N PRO A 53 -4.22 22.26 -2.89
CA PRO A 53 -2.78 22.03 -3.04
C PRO A 53 -2.17 21.15 -1.92
N ALA A 54 -2.77 21.16 -0.72
CA ALA A 54 -2.36 20.32 0.41
C ALA A 54 -2.99 18.92 0.37
N ASN A 55 -3.88 18.70 -0.61
CA ASN A 55 -4.67 17.49 -0.82
C ASN A 55 -4.26 16.75 -2.09
N ASP A 56 -3.09 17.07 -2.66
CA ASP A 56 -2.44 16.15 -3.57
C ASP A 56 -2.47 14.77 -2.90
N PRO A 57 -3.06 13.76 -3.54
CA PRO A 57 -3.30 12.48 -2.89
C PRO A 57 -1.95 12.04 -2.33
N ILE A 58 -1.87 11.92 -1.00
CA ILE A 58 -0.77 11.20 -0.36
C ILE A 58 -0.71 9.91 -1.17
N PRO A 59 0.36 9.65 -1.95
CA PRO A 59 0.40 8.46 -2.76
C PRO A 59 0.14 7.31 -1.80
N PRO A 60 -0.82 6.41 -2.13
CA PRO A 60 -1.11 5.29 -1.25
C PRO A 60 0.22 4.67 -0.88
N SER A 61 0.47 4.51 0.42
CA SER A 61 1.76 3.98 0.87
C SER A 61 2.05 2.73 0.05
N PRO A 62 3.24 2.62 -0.57
CA PRO A 62 3.53 1.52 -1.48
C PRO A 62 3.15 0.23 -0.76
N ILE A 63 2.16 -0.49 -1.31
CA ILE A 63 1.73 -1.78 -0.76
C ILE A 63 2.93 -2.69 -0.96
N ARG A 64 3.72 -2.87 0.09
CA ARG A 64 4.89 -3.72 0.06
C ARG A 64 4.47 -5.11 -0.41
N PRO A 65 5.09 -5.68 -1.46
CA PRO A 65 4.81 -7.04 -1.86
C PRO A 65 4.97 -8.00 -0.68
N THR A 66 4.02 -8.93 -0.58
CA THR A 66 4.02 -9.99 0.42
C THR A 66 3.94 -11.33 -0.27
N ILE A 67 4.77 -12.28 0.19
CA ILE A 67 4.70 -13.66 -0.29
C ILE A 67 4.71 -14.60 0.91
N ARG A 68 3.78 -15.54 0.90
CA ARG A 68 3.78 -16.66 1.85
C ARG A 68 4.65 -17.76 1.27
N PHE A 69 5.39 -18.45 2.11
CA PHE A 69 6.19 -19.60 1.72
C PHE A 69 5.97 -20.76 2.68
N ARG A 70 6.20 -21.97 2.19
CA ARG A 70 6.14 -23.20 2.98
C ARG A 70 7.48 -23.89 3.00
N LEU A 71 7.79 -24.52 4.12
CA LEU A 71 8.97 -25.37 4.25
C LEU A 71 8.53 -26.84 4.32
N GLY A 72 9.23 -27.70 3.59
CA GLY A 72 9.12 -29.14 3.66
C GLY A 72 9.41 -29.65 5.08
N ALA A 73 8.57 -30.57 5.55
CA ALA A 73 8.58 -31.05 6.92
C ALA A 73 9.86 -31.85 7.24
N THR A 74 10.78 -31.26 7.99
CA THR A 74 11.78 -31.99 8.76
C THR A 74 11.61 -31.64 10.23
N SER A 75 10.95 -32.55 10.96
CA SER A 75 10.94 -32.68 12.43
C SER A 75 11.01 -31.37 13.24
N GLY A 76 9.85 -30.79 13.55
CA GLY A 76 9.69 -29.87 14.67
C GLY A 76 9.91 -28.38 14.35
N GLY A 77 8.82 -27.66 14.11
CA GLY A 77 8.66 -26.29 14.63
C GLY A 77 8.42 -25.17 13.62
N ASN A 78 8.86 -25.28 12.35
CA ASN A 78 8.67 -24.20 11.38
C ASN A 78 8.22 -24.71 10.01
N THR A 79 6.95 -24.46 9.67
CA THR A 79 6.30 -24.89 8.42
C THR A 79 6.35 -23.82 7.31
N GLY A 80 7.04 -22.71 7.54
CA GLY A 80 7.10 -21.56 6.63
C GLY A 80 6.64 -20.26 7.27
N GLY A 81 6.42 -19.23 6.45
CA GLY A 81 6.12 -17.88 6.94
C GLY A 81 5.65 -16.93 5.85
N THR A 82 5.70 -15.64 6.14
CA THR A 82 5.40 -14.56 5.20
C THR A 82 6.57 -13.60 5.17
N VAL A 83 7.07 -13.28 3.98
CA VAL A 83 8.05 -12.22 3.77
C VAL A 83 7.32 -10.99 3.24
N ILE A 84 7.73 -9.83 3.72
CA ILE A 84 7.29 -8.51 3.26
C ILE A 84 8.53 -7.80 2.77
N GLY A 85 8.53 -7.35 1.53
CA GLY A 85 9.66 -6.67 0.92
C GLY A 85 9.20 -5.62 -0.07
N ASP A 86 10.14 -5.06 -0.82
CA ASP A 86 9.87 -4.03 -1.82
C ASP A 86 9.86 -4.61 -3.24
N ASP A 87 10.54 -5.74 -3.47
CA ASP A 87 10.63 -6.43 -4.76
C ASP A 87 10.38 -7.94 -4.64
N LEU A 88 9.41 -8.45 -5.42
CA LEU A 88 8.96 -9.84 -5.31
C LEU A 88 9.98 -10.85 -5.89
N PRO A 89 10.59 -10.62 -7.08
CA PRO A 89 11.71 -11.42 -7.57
C PRO A 89 12.88 -11.54 -6.60
N GLU A 90 13.32 -10.44 -6.00
CA GLU A 90 14.39 -10.45 -4.99
C GLU A 90 14.01 -11.29 -3.77
N MET A 91 12.80 -11.12 -3.24
CA MET A 91 12.31 -11.92 -2.10
C MET A 91 12.30 -13.43 -2.40
N VAL A 92 11.89 -13.83 -3.62
CA VAL A 92 11.91 -15.25 -4.02
C VAL A 92 13.34 -15.77 -4.07
N ARG A 93 14.29 -14.99 -4.61
CA ARG A 93 15.71 -15.35 -4.67
C ARG A 93 16.29 -15.55 -3.28
N GLU A 94 16.01 -14.64 -2.35
CA GLU A 94 16.44 -14.76 -0.94
C GLU A 94 15.85 -16.00 -0.26
N LEU A 95 14.57 -16.31 -0.51
CA LEU A 95 13.94 -17.51 0.05
C LEU A 95 14.59 -18.80 -0.48
N VAL A 96 14.86 -18.83 -1.79
CA VAL A 96 15.56 -19.94 -2.46
C VAL A 96 16.97 -20.10 -1.89
N GLU A 97 17.74 -19.02 -1.76
CA GLU A 97 19.09 -19.06 -1.21
C GLU A 97 19.10 -19.51 0.26
N ARG A 98 18.15 -19.02 1.05
CA ARG A 98 18.09 -19.28 2.49
C ARG A 98 17.60 -20.68 2.85
N TYR A 99 16.61 -21.18 2.11
CA TYR A 99 15.92 -22.43 2.47
C TYR A 99 16.19 -23.57 1.49
N GLY A 100 16.58 -23.27 0.25
CA GLY A 100 16.98 -24.25 -0.76
C GLY A 100 15.99 -25.40 -0.89
N SER A 101 16.50 -26.63 -0.73
CA SER A 101 15.72 -27.87 -0.81
C SER A 101 14.64 -28.04 0.27
N ARG A 102 14.65 -27.22 1.32
CA ARG A 102 13.59 -27.20 2.33
C ARG A 102 12.41 -26.36 1.89
N LEU A 103 12.52 -25.56 0.84
CA LEU A 103 11.44 -24.72 0.36
C LEU A 103 10.47 -25.54 -0.49
N ASP A 104 9.17 -25.37 -0.27
CA ASP A 104 8.17 -25.89 -1.19
C ASP A 104 8.14 -24.99 -2.43
N LEU A 105 9.01 -25.34 -3.39
CA LEU A 105 9.22 -24.57 -4.62
C LEU A 105 7.99 -24.56 -5.52
N ASP A 106 7.13 -25.57 -5.43
CA ASP A 106 5.87 -25.63 -6.19
C ASP A 106 4.83 -24.69 -5.58
N ASP A 107 4.62 -24.72 -4.25
CA ASP A 107 3.73 -23.75 -3.55
C ASP A 107 4.21 -22.31 -3.78
N LEU A 108 5.53 -22.06 -3.78
CA LEU A 108 6.07 -20.73 -4.03
C LEU A 108 5.80 -20.25 -5.46
N GLN A 109 5.95 -21.12 -6.45
CA GLN A 109 5.68 -20.81 -7.85
C GLN A 109 4.18 -20.52 -8.07
N GLU A 110 3.29 -21.32 -7.49
CA GLU A 110 1.84 -21.12 -7.56
C GLU A 110 1.42 -19.78 -6.95
N ARG A 111 1.94 -19.44 -5.76
CA ARG A 111 1.64 -18.16 -5.10
C ARG A 111 2.12 -16.95 -5.89
N ALA A 112 3.28 -17.06 -6.53
CA ALA A 112 3.75 -16.02 -7.44
C ALA A 112 2.78 -15.88 -8.63
N ALA A 113 2.41 -16.99 -9.26
CA ALA A 113 1.44 -17.03 -10.38
C ALA A 113 0.11 -16.36 -10.04
N GLU A 114 -0.50 -16.71 -8.90
CA GLU A 114 -1.74 -16.11 -8.42
C GLU A 114 -1.62 -14.58 -8.24
N ARG A 115 -0.49 -14.12 -7.68
CA ARG A 115 -0.29 -12.69 -7.42
C ARG A 115 -0.18 -11.86 -8.70
N PHE A 116 0.50 -12.38 -9.72
CA PHE A 116 0.57 -11.71 -11.02
C PHE A 116 -0.75 -11.80 -11.80
N ALA A 117 -1.53 -12.87 -11.63
CA ALA A 117 -2.86 -12.96 -12.23
C ALA A 117 -3.80 -11.87 -11.69
N ILE A 118 -3.81 -11.64 -10.37
CA ILE A 118 -4.58 -10.55 -9.75
C ILE A 118 -4.09 -9.17 -10.24
N ALA A 119 -2.77 -9.00 -10.33
CA ALA A 119 -2.18 -7.71 -10.71
C ALA A 119 -2.34 -7.39 -12.21
N ALA A 120 -2.50 -8.39 -13.08
CA ALA A 120 -2.76 -8.21 -14.51
C ALA A 120 -4.16 -7.63 -14.78
N GLU A 121 -5.13 -7.90 -13.90
CA GLU A 121 -6.48 -7.33 -13.99
C GLU A 121 -6.54 -5.86 -13.54
N SER A 122 -5.55 -5.39 -12.78
CA SER A 122 -5.59 -4.10 -12.09
C SER A 122 -4.46 -3.12 -12.43
N SER A 123 -3.48 -3.50 -13.25
CA SER A 123 -2.27 -2.67 -13.49
C SER A 123 -2.18 -2.02 -14.87
N THR A 124 -1.49 -0.88 -14.91
CA THR A 124 -1.16 -0.14 -16.13
C THR A 124 0.15 -0.60 -16.79
N ASP A 125 0.86 -1.60 -16.24
CA ASP A 125 2.19 -2.03 -16.71
C ASP A 125 2.32 -3.55 -16.77
N ALA A 126 1.70 -4.14 -17.80
CA ALA A 126 1.73 -5.57 -18.06
C ALA A 126 3.13 -6.10 -18.42
N GLU A 127 4.04 -5.25 -18.93
CA GLU A 127 5.38 -5.69 -19.33
C GLU A 127 6.29 -5.89 -18.13
N ALA A 128 6.30 -4.95 -17.18
CA ALA A 128 7.03 -5.10 -15.93
C ALA A 128 6.60 -6.38 -15.17
N GLN A 129 5.31 -6.69 -15.20
CA GLN A 129 4.77 -7.90 -14.59
C GLN A 129 5.24 -9.20 -15.27
N ARG A 130 5.32 -9.22 -16.59
CA ARG A 130 5.85 -10.36 -17.35
C ARG A 130 7.32 -10.61 -17.03
N ILE A 131 8.13 -9.55 -16.97
CA ILE A 131 9.56 -9.65 -16.65
C ILE A 131 9.74 -10.20 -15.23
N ALA A 132 9.04 -9.62 -14.24
CA ALA A 132 9.14 -10.07 -12.85
C ALA A 132 8.71 -11.54 -12.68
N MET A 133 7.66 -11.99 -13.38
CA MET A 133 7.28 -13.41 -13.39
C MET A 133 8.39 -14.30 -13.98
N ALA A 134 8.98 -13.89 -15.10
CA ALA A 134 10.05 -14.65 -15.74
C ALA A 134 11.27 -14.80 -14.82
N GLU A 135 11.64 -13.74 -14.09
CA GLU A 135 12.73 -13.77 -13.11
C GLU A 135 12.45 -14.73 -11.94
N ILE A 136 11.23 -14.72 -11.42
CA ILE A 136 10.80 -15.65 -10.35
C ILE A 136 10.88 -17.10 -10.83
N VAL A 137 10.36 -17.39 -12.02
CA VAL A 137 10.41 -18.73 -12.60
C VAL A 137 11.85 -19.18 -12.82
N ALA A 138 12.72 -18.31 -13.32
CA ALA A 138 14.13 -18.60 -13.51
C ALA A 138 14.85 -18.91 -12.18
N ALA A 139 14.57 -18.15 -11.13
CA ALA A 139 15.13 -18.38 -9.79
C ALA A 139 14.69 -19.75 -9.22
N ILE A 140 13.40 -20.08 -9.33
CA ILE A 140 12.85 -21.36 -8.86
C ILE A 140 13.41 -22.53 -9.67
N GLN A 141 13.47 -22.42 -11.00
CA GLN A 141 14.01 -23.47 -11.85
C GLN A 141 15.49 -23.72 -11.54
N SER A 142 16.29 -22.68 -11.34
CA SER A 142 17.70 -22.81 -10.98
C SER A 142 17.86 -23.56 -9.64
N ALA A 143 16.97 -23.31 -8.68
CA ALA A 143 16.95 -24.01 -7.40
C ALA A 143 16.58 -25.50 -7.52
N LYS A 144 15.70 -25.87 -8.47
CA LYS A 144 15.30 -27.28 -8.69
C LYS A 144 16.43 -28.15 -9.26
N HIS A 145 17.45 -27.54 -9.87
CA HIS A 145 18.55 -28.25 -10.52
C HIS A 145 19.85 -28.28 -9.70
N ASN A 146 19.85 -27.65 -8.52
CA ASN A 146 20.95 -27.64 -7.55
C ASN A 146 20.64 -28.54 -6.36
#